data_AF-A0A1N6LZB3-F1
#
_entry.id   AF-A0A1N6LZB3-F1
#
_cell.length_a   1.000
_cell.length_b   1.000
_cell.length_c   1.000
_cell.angle_alpha   90.00
_cell.angle_beta   90.00
_cell.angle_gamma   90.00
#
_symmetry.space_group_name_H-M   'P 1'
#
loop_
_entity.id
_entity.type
_entity.pdbx_description
1 polymer ?
#
loop_
_entity_poly.entity_id
_entity_poly.type
_entity_poly.pdbx_seq_one_letter_code
_entity_poly.pdbx_strand_id
1 'polypeptide(L)'
;MVKHVFYLSFLLISFSSVADIQLDRSQIYTVPKGENWSITNIDKADCNICTTDIFVKSGQVRINGIWVAGKFKFILPKKYEIIFHSGATFGLGDVMRKITVKKLILNK
;
A
#
# COMPACT_ATOMS: atom_id res chain seq x y z
N MET A 1 12.85 51.82 -8.38
CA MET A 1 13.44 50.49 -8.12
C MET A 1 12.49 49.62 -7.29
N VAL A 2 11.37 49.13 -7.83
CA VAL A 2 10.49 48.14 -7.14
C VAL A 2 9.66 47.38 -8.18
N LYS A 3 10.29 46.63 -9.10
CA LYS A 3 9.53 45.85 -10.11
C LYS A 3 10.02 44.42 -10.34
N HIS A 4 11.10 43.97 -9.69
CA HIS A 4 11.67 42.64 -9.94
C HIS A 4 11.54 41.63 -8.79
N VAL A 5 10.91 42.00 -7.67
CA VAL A 5 10.83 41.12 -6.48
C VAL A 5 9.60 40.19 -6.51
N PHE A 6 8.60 40.46 -7.35
CA PHE A 6 7.36 39.67 -7.38
C PHE A 6 7.44 38.35 -8.16
N TYR A 7 8.50 38.10 -8.93
CA TYR A 7 8.64 36.87 -9.71
C TYR A 7 9.29 35.71 -8.95
N LEU A 8 9.86 35.96 -7.77
CA LEU A 8 10.52 34.91 -6.98
C LEU A 8 9.54 34.10 -6.10
N SER A 9 8.26 34.52 -6.02
CA SER A 9 7.26 33.88 -5.15
C SER A 9 6.36 32.87 -5.87
N PHE A 10 6.53 32.66 -7.19
CA PHE A 10 5.67 31.76 -7.97
C PHE A 10 6.28 30.37 -8.23
N LEU A 11 7.47 30.10 -7.68
CA LEU A 11 8.20 28.84 -7.88
C LEU A 11 8.16 27.91 -6.65
N LEU A 12 7.05 27.93 -5.92
CA LEU A 12 6.66 26.87 -4.98
C LEU A 12 5.55 26.04 -5.63
N ILE A 13 5.85 25.49 -6.80
CA ILE A 13 5.01 24.46 -7.42
C ILE A 13 5.22 23.21 -6.57
N SER A 14 4.23 22.98 -5.73
CA SER A 14 3.92 21.81 -4.92
C SER A 14 4.37 20.49 -5.55
N PHE A 15 5.56 20.01 -5.16
CA PHE A 15 5.94 18.61 -5.34
C PHE A 15 5.11 17.75 -4.37
N SER A 16 3.88 17.42 -4.76
CA SER A 16 3.11 16.37 -4.10
C SER A 16 3.68 15.01 -4.54
N SER A 17 4.79 14.59 -3.93
CA SER A 17 5.30 13.23 -4.11
C SER A 17 4.29 12.24 -3.54
N VAL A 18 3.82 11.29 -4.35
CA VAL A 18 3.05 10.14 -3.87
C VAL A 18 3.96 9.36 -2.92
N ALA A 19 3.73 9.52 -1.62
CA ALA A 19 4.56 8.90 -0.60
C ALA A 19 4.27 7.39 -0.51
N ASP A 20 5.33 6.60 -0.54
CA ASP A 20 5.30 5.19 -0.20
C ASP A 20 5.11 5.05 1.32
N ILE A 21 4.23 4.13 1.73
CA ILE A 21 3.93 3.86 3.13
C ILE A 21 4.58 2.54 3.51
N GLN A 22 5.41 2.56 4.55
CA GLN A 22 5.96 1.33 5.12
C GLN A 22 5.02 0.80 6.21
N LEU A 23 4.67 -0.48 6.10
CA LEU A 23 3.82 -1.20 7.02
C LEU A 23 4.63 -2.35 7.63
N ASP A 24 4.40 -2.65 8.89
CA ASP A 24 5.03 -3.74 9.63
C ASP A 24 3.98 -4.68 10.23
N ARG A 25 4.41 -5.70 10.96
CA ARG A 25 3.50 -6.70 11.54
C ARG A 25 2.90 -6.31 12.90
N SER A 26 3.14 -5.10 13.40
CA SER A 26 2.71 -4.69 14.75
C SER A 26 1.21 -4.46 14.87
N GLN A 27 0.52 -4.22 13.76
CA GLN A 27 -0.89 -3.84 13.75
C GLN A 27 -1.64 -4.31 12.50
N ILE A 28 -2.96 -4.14 12.56
CA ILE A 28 -3.85 -4.34 11.43
C ILE A 28 -4.08 -2.99 10.76
N TYR A 29 -4.00 -2.96 9.43
CA TYR A 29 -4.19 -1.77 8.63
C TYR A 29 -5.57 -1.77 8.00
N THR A 30 -6.13 -0.56 7.84
CA THR A 30 -7.34 -0.35 7.05
C THR A 30 -7.04 0.68 5.98
N VAL A 31 -7.32 0.35 4.72
CA VAL A 31 -7.13 1.27 3.61
C VAL A 31 -8.15 2.41 3.74
N PRO A 32 -7.72 3.68 3.77
CA PRO A 32 -8.62 4.82 3.88
C PRO A 32 -9.66 4.86 2.76
N LYS A 33 -10.82 5.48 3.05
CA LYS A 33 -11.86 5.67 2.03
C LYS A 33 -11.32 6.54 0.89
N GLY A 34 -11.53 6.09 -0.35
CA GLY A 34 -11.08 6.81 -1.55
C GLY A 34 -9.63 6.54 -1.98
N GLU A 35 -8.92 5.68 -1.25
CA GLU A 35 -7.57 5.24 -1.61
C GLU A 35 -7.55 3.76 -1.98
N ASN A 36 -6.67 3.37 -2.90
CA ASN A 36 -6.26 1.98 -3.08
C ASN A 36 -4.78 1.86 -2.74
N TRP A 37 -4.35 0.76 -2.14
CA TRP A 37 -2.94 0.54 -1.78
C TRP A 37 -2.37 -0.61 -2.59
N SER A 38 -1.32 -0.37 -3.36
CA SER A 38 -0.60 -1.39 -4.12
C SER A 38 0.69 -1.77 -3.43
N ILE A 39 0.97 -3.06 -3.25
CA ILE A 39 2.27 -3.50 -2.70
C ILE A 39 3.35 -3.28 -3.75
N THR A 40 4.41 -2.55 -3.38
CA THR A 40 5.55 -2.25 -4.26
C THR A 40 6.85 -2.92 -3.81
N ASN A 41 6.99 -3.20 -2.51
CA ASN A 41 8.17 -3.86 -1.96
C ASN A 41 7.79 -4.73 -0.75
N ILE A 42 8.55 -5.79 -0.52
CA ILE A 42 8.34 -6.75 0.56
C ILE A 42 9.71 -7.07 1.18
N ASP A 43 9.80 -6.94 2.50
CA ASP A 43 10.88 -7.48 3.32
C ASP A 43 10.33 -8.68 4.11
N LYS A 44 10.76 -9.88 3.70
CA LYS A 44 10.34 -11.15 4.27
C LYS A 44 11.53 -11.79 4.97
N ALA A 45 11.31 -12.28 6.18
CA ALA A 45 12.31 -13.09 6.88
C ALA A 45 12.44 -14.47 6.24
N ASP A 46 13.65 -15.03 6.25
CA ASP A 46 13.85 -16.43 5.91
C ASP A 46 13.05 -17.32 6.86
N CYS A 47 12.35 -18.28 6.28
CA CYS A 47 11.48 -19.18 7.02
C CYS A 47 11.37 -20.52 6.29
N ASN A 48 11.56 -21.62 7.03
CA ASN A 48 11.46 -22.98 6.51
C ASN A 48 10.01 -23.46 6.38
N ILE A 49 9.11 -23.02 7.27
CA ILE A 49 7.69 -23.39 7.28
C ILE A 49 6.87 -22.12 7.56
N CYS A 50 6.30 -21.55 6.51
CA CYS A 50 5.59 -20.26 6.60
C CYS A 50 4.11 -20.50 6.38
N THR A 51 3.28 -19.98 7.28
CA THR A 51 1.83 -20.25 7.21
C THR A 51 1.07 -19.22 6.40
N THR A 52 1.40 -17.94 6.51
CA THR A 52 0.67 -16.87 5.82
C THR A 52 1.54 -15.64 5.68
N ASP A 53 1.48 -15.00 4.52
CA ASP A 53 2.18 -13.73 4.26
C ASP A 53 1.28 -12.55 4.60
N ILE A 54 0.02 -12.62 4.17
CA ILE A 54 -0.98 -11.59 4.40
C ILE A 54 -2.30 -12.24 4.80
N PHE A 55 -2.93 -11.69 5.82
CA PHE A 55 -4.29 -12.04 6.20
C PHE A 55 -5.23 -10.86 5.98
N VAL A 56 -6.31 -11.11 5.25
CA VAL A 56 -7.38 -10.13 4.99
C VAL A 56 -8.52 -10.42 5.95
N LYS A 57 -8.87 -9.42 6.75
CA LYS A 57 -9.98 -9.50 7.72
C LYS A 57 -11.31 -9.17 7.05
N SER A 58 -11.32 -8.21 6.13
CA SER A 58 -12.50 -7.77 5.39
C SER A 58 -12.12 -6.91 4.18
N GLY A 59 -13.06 -6.73 3.26
CA GLY A 59 -12.92 -5.87 2.09
C GLY A 59 -12.55 -6.63 0.82
N GLN A 60 -12.06 -5.91 -0.18
CA GLN A 60 -11.73 -6.44 -1.50
C GLN A 60 -10.25 -6.25 -1.80
N VAL A 61 -9.63 -7.28 -2.35
CA VAL A 61 -8.22 -7.26 -2.76
C VAL A 61 -8.14 -7.81 -4.18
N ARG A 62 -7.40 -7.10 -5.05
CA ARG A 62 -7.06 -7.58 -6.38
C ARG A 62 -5.73 -8.31 -6.31
N ILE A 63 -5.71 -9.57 -6.71
CA ILE A 63 -4.52 -10.43 -6.73
C ILE A 63 -4.31 -10.85 -8.18
N ASN A 64 -3.24 -10.36 -8.80
CA ASN A 64 -2.88 -10.65 -10.19
C ASN A 64 -4.08 -10.49 -11.16
N GLY A 65 -4.78 -9.35 -11.05
CA GLY A 65 -5.93 -9.05 -11.87
C GLY A 65 -7.29 -9.52 -11.33
N ILE A 66 -7.34 -10.48 -10.40
CA ILE A 66 -8.57 -11.11 -9.91
C ILE A 66 -9.01 -10.47 -8.59
N TRP A 67 -10.28 -10.08 -8.50
CA TRP A 67 -10.87 -9.56 -7.25
C TRP A 67 -11.33 -10.68 -6.32
N VAL A 68 -10.84 -10.65 -5.08
CA VAL A 68 -11.24 -11.56 -4.01
C VAL A 68 -11.78 -10.72 -2.85
N ALA A 69 -12.92 -11.12 -2.30
CA ALA A 69 -13.61 -10.39 -1.24
C ALA A 69 -13.80 -11.25 0.01
N GLY A 70 -13.84 -10.59 1.17
CA GLY A 70 -14.16 -11.23 2.45
C GLY A 70 -12.93 -11.49 3.32
N LYS A 71 -12.95 -12.59 4.06
CA LYS A 71 -11.89 -12.97 5.01
C LYS A 71 -11.11 -14.16 4.47
N PHE A 72 -9.82 -13.96 4.23
CA PHE A 72 -8.95 -15.01 3.70
C PHE A 72 -7.48 -14.76 4.04
N LYS A 73 -6.64 -15.74 3.78
CA LYS A 73 -5.19 -15.69 4.00
C LYS A 73 -4.51 -16.17 2.71
N PHE A 74 -3.36 -15.59 2.40
CA PHE A 74 -2.60 -16.02 1.22
C PHE A 74 -1.10 -15.85 1.42
N ILE A 75 -0.36 -16.56 0.58
CA ILE A 75 1.09 -16.48 0.44
C ILE A 75 1.37 -15.70 -0.85
N LEU A 76 2.35 -14.79 -0.81
CA LEU A 76 2.67 -13.96 -1.96
C LEU A 76 3.43 -14.77 -3.02
N PRO A 77 2.98 -14.76 -4.28
CA PRO A 77 3.70 -15.40 -5.38
C PRO A 77 5.00 -14.64 -5.72
N LYS A 78 5.95 -15.30 -6.40
CA LYS A 78 7.23 -14.67 -6.84
C LYS A 78 7.04 -13.42 -7.69
N LYS A 79 5.96 -13.36 -8.49
CA LYS A 79 5.50 -12.18 -9.21
C LYS A 79 4.11 -11.84 -8.71
N TYR A 80 3.94 -10.62 -8.22
CA TYR A 80 2.71 -10.21 -7.55
C TYR A 80 2.26 -8.84 -8.05
N GLU A 81 0.96 -8.73 -8.29
CA GLU A 81 0.22 -7.47 -8.30
C GLU A 81 -0.85 -7.60 -7.23
N ILE A 82 -0.67 -6.91 -6.10
CA ILE A 82 -1.61 -6.92 -4.98
C ILE A 82 -2.10 -5.51 -4.75
N ILE A 83 -3.40 -5.30 -4.91
CA ILE A 83 -4.06 -4.02 -4.67
C ILE A 83 -5.16 -4.21 -3.64
N PHE A 84 -5.02 -3.56 -2.49
CA PHE A 84 -6.08 -3.47 -1.49
C PHE A 84 -7.02 -2.32 -1.85
N HIS A 85 -8.31 -2.62 -1.96
CA HIS A 85 -9.33 -1.61 -2.23
C HIS A 85 -9.59 -0.75 -0.99
N SER A 86 -9.99 0.52 -1.19
CA SER A 86 -10.60 1.39 -0.18
C SER A 86 -11.52 0.62 0.78
N GLY A 87 -11.23 0.71 2.09
CA GLY A 87 -11.98 0.04 3.16
C GLY A 87 -11.54 -1.40 3.46
N ALA A 88 -10.59 -1.96 2.71
CA ALA A 88 -10.03 -3.27 3.04
C ALA A 88 -9.20 -3.22 4.32
N THR A 89 -9.34 -4.26 5.14
CA THR A 89 -8.64 -4.41 6.42
C THR A 89 -7.78 -5.66 6.37
N PHE A 90 -6.48 -5.53 6.61
CA PHE A 90 -5.52 -6.62 6.48
C PHE A 90 -4.37 -6.46 7.48
N GLY A 91 -3.62 -7.53 7.70
CA GLY A 91 -2.37 -7.48 8.45
C GLY A 91 -1.32 -8.40 7.85
N LEU A 92 -0.10 -8.25 8.35
CA LEU A 92 1.05 -9.00 7.88
C LEU A 92 1.23 -10.26 8.73
N GLY A 93 1.56 -11.37 8.06
CA GLY A 93 1.82 -12.64 8.70
C GLY A 93 3.16 -12.67 9.44
N ASP A 94 3.45 -13.82 10.05
CA ASP A 94 4.58 -14.06 10.94
C ASP A 94 5.95 -13.81 10.29
N VAL A 95 6.07 -14.15 9.00
CA VAL A 95 7.29 -14.04 8.20
C VAL A 95 7.50 -12.67 7.56
N MET A 96 6.48 -11.83 7.54
CA MET A 96 6.57 -10.49 6.97
C MET A 96 7.15 -9.52 7.98
N ARG A 97 8.34 -8.99 7.69
CA ARG A 97 8.93 -7.92 8.50
C ARG A 97 8.28 -6.61 8.16
N LYS A 98 8.29 -6.27 6.86
CA LYS A 98 7.73 -5.04 6.33
C LYS A 98 7.18 -5.24 4.93
N ILE A 99 6.19 -4.43 4.58
CA ILE A 99 5.82 -4.19 3.18
C ILE A 99 5.82 -2.70 2.93
N THR A 100 6.11 -2.33 1.69
CA THR A 100 5.90 -0.97 1.20
C THR A 100 4.69 -0.97 0.29
N VAL A 101 3.78 -0.01 0.53
CA VAL A 101 2.61 0.20 -0.31
C VAL A 101 2.64 1.59 -0.92
N LYS A 102 2.20 1.67 -2.17
CA LYS A 102 1.98 2.93 -2.87
C LYS A 102 0.48 3.26 -2.90
N LYS A 103 0.15 4.51 -2.59
CA LYS A 103 -1.20 5.03 -2.75
C LYS A 103 -1.55 5.16 -4.24
N LEU A 104 -2.69 4.61 -4.62
CA LEU A 104 -3.33 4.78 -5.91
C LEU A 104 -4.60 5.60 -5.67
N ILE A 105 -4.68 6.77 -6.32
CA ILE A 105 -5.86 7.63 -6.24
C ILE A 105 -6.94 7.03 -7.15
N LEU A 106 -8.14 6.83 -6.60
CA LEU A 106 -9.30 6.47 -7.41
C LEU A 106 -9.70 7.70 -8.23
N ASN A 107 -9.35 7.72 -9.51
CA ASN A 107 -9.95 8.67 -10.45
C ASN A 107 -11.45 8.33 -10.55
N LYS A 108 -12.29 9.23 -10.04
CA LYS A 108 -13.73 9.18 -10.22
C LYS A 108 -14.11 9.58 -11.64
#